data_AF-A0A439P549-F1
#
_entry.id   AF-A0A439P549-F1
#
_cell.length_a   1.000
_cell.length_b   1.000
_cell.length_c   1.000
_cell.angle_alpha   90.00
_cell.angle_beta   90.00
_cell.angle_gamma   90.00
#
_symmetry.space_group_name_H-M   'P 1'
#
loop_
_entity.id
_entity.type
_entity.pdbx_description
1 polymer ?
#
loop_
_entity_poly.entity_id
_entity_poly.type
_entity_poly.pdbx_seq_one_letter_code
_entity_poly.pdbx_strand_id
1 'polypeptide(L)'
;MTQHAIAEELERLVKDAAGEIVPGMTVKAQINRACENLGYSRGNWRVRQAWYGLAENWRSEPVFDLLGRYNRLVQQRTACGSPTVQTVDPFSNLMAAAARRQ
;
A
#
# COMPACT_ATOMS: atom_id res chain seq x y z
N MET A 1 -13.00 -12.83 -5.28
CA MET A 1 -11.88 -11.87 -5.44
C MET A 1 -11.07 -12.34 -6.63
N THR A 2 -11.02 -11.59 -7.73
CA THR A 2 -10.03 -11.88 -8.78
C THR A 2 -8.67 -11.45 -8.26
N GLN A 3 -7.62 -12.20 -8.56
CA GLN A 3 -6.24 -11.89 -8.17
C GLN A 3 -5.81 -10.48 -8.59
N HIS A 4 -6.38 -9.97 -9.68
CA HIS A 4 -6.19 -8.62 -10.20
C HIS A 4 -6.61 -7.51 -9.21
N ALA A 5 -7.76 -7.64 -8.56
CA ALA A 5 -8.27 -6.61 -7.64
C ALA A 5 -7.39 -6.45 -6.37
N ILE A 6 -6.75 -7.53 -5.93
CA ILE A 6 -5.80 -7.49 -4.81
C ILE A 6 -4.54 -6.75 -5.24
N ALA A 7 -4.05 -7.02 -6.45
CA ALA A 7 -2.84 -6.39 -6.96
C ALA A 7 -3.01 -4.87 -7.15
N GLU A 8 -4.16 -4.43 -7.68
CA GLU A 8 -4.50 -3.01 -7.81
C GLU A 8 -4.57 -2.29 -6.45
N GLU A 9 -5.15 -2.94 -5.43
CA GLU A 9 -5.21 -2.35 -4.10
C GLU A 9 -3.82 -2.26 -3.47
N LEU A 10 -2.99 -3.29 -3.60
CA LEU A 10 -1.61 -3.25 -3.12
C LEU A 10 -0.78 -2.16 -3.83
N GLU A 11 -1.02 -1.93 -5.12
CA GLU A 11 -0.41 -0.83 -5.87
C GLU A 11 -0.81 0.52 -5.29
N ARG A 12 -2.11 0.74 -5.05
CA ARG A 12 -2.62 1.96 -4.44
C ARG A 12 -1.97 2.22 -3.08
N LEU A 13 -1.92 1.21 -2.21
CA LEU A 13 -1.38 1.33 -0.86
C LEU A 13 0.12 1.67 -0.88
N VAL A 14 0.89 1.05 -1.77
CA VAL A 14 2.32 1.32 -1.90
C VAL A 14 2.57 2.73 -2.45
N LYS A 15 1.76 3.19 -3.40
CA LYS A 15 1.85 4.57 -3.91
C LYS A 15 1.48 5.59 -2.84
N ASP A 16 0.44 5.35 -2.05
CA ASP A 16 0.10 6.20 -0.90
C ASP A 16 1.22 6.20 0.17
N ALA A 17 1.83 5.04 0.41
CA ALA A 17 2.93 4.92 1.34
C ALA A 17 4.16 5.72 0.92
N ALA A 18 4.40 5.95 -0.38
CA ALA A 18 5.46 6.87 -0.82
C ALA A 18 5.21 8.32 -0.39
N GLY A 19 3.97 8.69 -0.10
CA GLY A 19 3.56 10.05 0.21
C GLY A 19 3.63 10.97 -1.01
N GLU A 20 3.80 12.26 -0.77
CA GLU A 20 3.83 13.27 -1.83
C GLU A 20 4.98 13.04 -2.83
N ILE A 21 4.63 12.92 -4.10
CA ILE A 21 5.58 12.78 -5.22
C ILE A 21 5.83 14.16 -5.82
N VAL A 22 7.07 14.64 -5.71
CA VAL A 22 7.49 15.94 -6.26
C VAL A 22 8.01 15.81 -7.69
N PRO A 23 7.87 16.85 -8.55
CA PRO A 23 8.47 16.87 -9.88
C PRO A 23 9.98 16.61 -9.82
N GLY A 24 10.49 15.78 -10.74
CA GLY A 24 11.90 15.36 -10.77
C GLY A 24 12.25 14.18 -9.87
N MET A 25 11.33 13.69 -9.03
CA MET A 25 11.57 12.48 -8.25
C MET A 25 11.53 11.23 -9.14
N THR A 26 12.65 10.50 -9.20
CA THR A 26 12.72 9.25 -9.97
C THR A 26 11.84 8.16 -9.36
N VAL A 27 11.35 7.22 -10.18
CA VAL A 27 10.57 6.06 -9.70
C VAL A 27 11.34 5.26 -8.65
N LYS A 28 12.67 5.13 -8.80
CA LYS A 28 13.54 4.49 -7.80
C LYS A 28 13.46 5.22 -6.45
N ALA A 29 13.48 6.55 -6.45
CA ALA A 29 13.36 7.34 -5.23
C ALA A 29 11.96 7.20 -4.60
N GLN A 30 10.91 7.18 -5.41
CA GLN A 30 9.52 6.96 -4.94
C GLN A 30 9.38 5.58 -4.25
N ILE A 31 9.87 4.51 -4.89
CA ILE A 31 9.84 3.15 -4.31
C ILE A 31 10.66 3.08 -3.03
N ASN A 32 11.84 3.72 -2.97
CA ASN A 32 12.64 3.73 -1.76
C ASN A 32 11.94 4.47 -0.61
N ARG A 33 11.24 5.57 -0.91
CA ARG A 33 10.44 6.29 0.09
C ARG A 33 9.28 5.45 0.60
N ALA A 34 8.60 4.73 -0.29
CA ALA A 34 7.59 3.75 0.12
C ALA A 34 8.18 2.65 1.00
N CYS A 35 9.37 2.12 0.65
CA CYS A 35 10.06 1.12 1.48
C CYS A 35 10.34 1.67 2.88
N GLU A 36 10.89 2.88 2.99
CA GLU A 36 11.20 3.53 4.26
C GLU A 36 9.94 3.71 5.13
N ASN A 37 8.87 4.24 4.57
CA ASN A 37 7.62 4.46 5.30
C ASN A 37 6.92 3.16 5.72
N LEU A 38 7.08 2.08 4.95
CA LEU A 38 6.55 0.74 5.27
C LEU A 38 7.51 -0.10 6.15
N GLY A 39 8.69 0.42 6.47
CA GLY A 39 9.71 -0.28 7.27
C GLY A 39 10.38 -1.46 6.54
N TYR A 40 10.43 -1.43 5.21
CA TYR A 40 11.21 -2.36 4.39
C TYR A 40 12.61 -1.80 4.09
N SER A 41 13.55 -2.68 3.79
CA SER A 41 14.83 -2.30 3.21
C SER A 41 14.63 -1.59 1.86
N ARG A 42 15.49 -0.61 1.54
CA ARG A 42 15.45 0.07 0.24
C ARG A 42 15.50 -0.92 -0.92
N GLY A 43 14.69 -0.68 -1.94
CA GLY A 43 14.60 -1.54 -3.11
C GLY A 43 13.99 -2.93 -2.86
N ASN A 44 13.26 -3.13 -1.75
CA ASN A 44 12.60 -4.41 -1.47
C ASN A 44 11.71 -4.83 -2.66
N TRP A 45 11.88 -6.09 -3.09
CA TRP A 45 11.22 -6.61 -4.28
C TRP A 45 9.70 -6.64 -4.15
N ARG A 46 9.15 -6.84 -2.94
CA ARG A 46 7.70 -6.87 -2.70
C ARG A 46 7.10 -5.49 -2.97
N VAL A 47 7.69 -4.44 -2.38
CA VAL A 47 7.26 -3.06 -2.61
C VAL A 47 7.39 -2.70 -4.08
N ARG A 48 8.48 -3.09 -4.76
CA ARG A 48 8.65 -2.86 -6.20
C ARG A 48 7.58 -3.59 -7.04
N GLN A 49 7.28 -4.85 -6.76
CA GLN A 49 6.28 -5.61 -7.51
C GLN A 49 4.87 -5.03 -7.31
N ALA A 50 4.51 -4.72 -6.07
CA ALA A 50 3.24 -4.04 -5.76
C ALA A 50 3.16 -2.64 -6.41
N TRP A 51 4.26 -1.88 -6.46
CA TRP A 51 4.32 -0.58 -7.16
C TRP A 51 3.84 -0.62 -8.62
N TYR A 52 4.07 -1.75 -9.29
CA TYR A 52 3.70 -1.96 -10.69
C TYR A 52 2.44 -2.83 -10.86
N GLY A 53 1.69 -3.11 -9.78
CA GLY A 53 0.49 -3.95 -9.85
C GLY A 53 0.78 -5.43 -10.12
N LEU A 54 2.01 -5.90 -9.89
CA LEU A 54 2.44 -7.27 -10.23
C LEU A 54 2.26 -8.28 -9.08
N ALA A 55 1.30 -8.03 -8.18
CA ALA A 55 1.08 -8.84 -6.98
C ALA A 55 0.00 -9.94 -7.13
N GLU A 56 -0.47 -10.21 -8.35
CA GLU A 56 -1.61 -11.10 -8.63
C GLU A 56 -1.41 -12.54 -8.09
N ASN A 57 -0.18 -13.03 -8.09
CA ASN A 57 0.15 -14.40 -7.66
C ASN A 57 0.79 -14.48 -6.27
N TRP A 58 0.66 -13.43 -5.46
CA TRP A 58 1.21 -13.47 -4.12
C TRP A 58 0.44 -14.43 -3.21
N ARG A 59 1.19 -15.11 -2.35
CA ARG A 59 0.60 -15.85 -1.22
C ARG A 59 -0.02 -14.87 -0.22
N SER A 60 -0.91 -15.35 0.63
CA SER A 60 -1.58 -14.53 1.66
C SER A 60 -0.60 -13.86 2.62
N GLU A 61 0.47 -14.54 3.02
CA GLU A 61 1.45 -14.02 3.99
C GLU A 61 2.09 -12.67 3.58
N PRO A 62 2.72 -12.51 2.39
CA PRO A 62 3.27 -11.21 1.98
C PRO A 62 2.21 -10.12 1.77
N VAL A 63 0.96 -10.50 1.44
CA VAL A 63 -0.15 -9.54 1.35
C VAL A 63 -0.47 -9.00 2.74
N PHE A 64 -0.66 -9.87 3.73
CA PHE A 64 -0.98 -9.45 5.10
C PHE A 64 0.17 -8.71 5.79
N ASP A 65 1.44 -9.08 5.53
CA ASP A 65 2.61 -8.33 6.02
C ASP A 65 2.60 -6.88 5.51
N LEU A 66 2.35 -6.68 4.21
CA LEU A 66 2.30 -5.34 3.61
C LEU A 66 1.11 -4.53 4.17
N LEU A 67 -0.07 -5.14 4.26
CA LEU A 67 -1.25 -4.51 4.86
C LEU A 67 -1.00 -4.12 6.32
N GLY A 68 -0.39 -4.99 7.12
CA GLY A 68 -0.08 -4.72 8.52
C GLY A 68 0.90 -3.55 8.70
N ARG A 69 1.91 -3.46 7.83
CA ARG A 69 2.86 -2.33 7.80
C ARG A 69 2.19 -1.03 7.40
N TYR A 70 1.33 -1.08 6.38
CA TYR A 70 0.57 0.09 5.95
C TYR A 70 -0.38 0.58 7.07
N ASN A 71 -1.08 -0.32 7.75
CA ASN A 71 -1.93 0.05 8.89
C ASN A 71 -1.14 0.75 10.00
N ARG A 72 0.07 0.27 10.30
CA ARG A 72 0.97 0.94 11.26
C ARG A 72 1.38 2.32 10.78
N LEU A 73 1.68 2.50 9.49
CA LEU A 73 1.99 3.81 8.91
C LEU A 73 0.80 4.77 9.03
N VAL A 74 -0.42 4.31 8.73
CA VAL A 74 -1.64 5.13 8.87
C VAL A 74 -1.84 5.54 10.33
N GLN A 75 -1.70 4.61 11.28
CA GLN A 75 -1.79 4.90 12.71
C GLN A 75 -0.74 5.91 13.18
N GLN A 76 0.49 5.84 12.64
CA GLN A 76 1.53 6.83 12.94
C GLN A 76 1.17 8.22 12.38
N ARG A 77 0.65 8.27 11.14
CA ARG A 77 0.20 9.53 10.50
C ARG A 77 -0.97 10.16 11.26
N THR A 78 -1.92 9.37 11.76
CA THR A 78 -3.06 9.88 12.54
C THR A 78 -2.64 10.31 13.95
N ALA A 79 -1.76 9.57 14.62
CA ALA A 79 -1.26 9.91 15.95
C ALA A 79 -0.42 11.19 15.97
N CYS A 80 0.29 11.50 14.88
CA CYS A 80 1.17 12.68 14.79
C CYS A 80 0.44 13.99 14.40
N GLY A 81 -0.89 13.95 14.26
CA GLY A 81 -1.71 15.15 14.11
C GLY A 81 -1.69 15.76 12.70
N SER A 82 -2.41 15.12 11.77
CA SER A 82 -2.97 15.80 10.60
C SER A 82 -4.48 15.49 10.56
N PRO A 83 -5.38 16.49 10.66
CA PRO A 83 -6.80 16.22 10.69
C PRO A 83 -7.29 15.84 9.29
N THR A 84 -8.17 14.84 9.23
CA THR A 84 -8.85 14.27 8.04
C THR A 84 -8.06 13.27 7.16
N VAL A 85 -7.64 12.15 7.75
CA VAL A 85 -7.76 10.88 7.02
C VAL A 85 -9.00 10.21 7.58
N GLN A 86 -10.10 10.22 6.81
CA GLN A 86 -11.25 9.36 7.12
C GLN A 86 -10.68 7.97 7.39
N THR A 87 -11.04 7.37 8.53
CA THR A 87 -10.72 5.98 8.85
C THR A 87 -11.43 5.09 7.83
N VAL A 88 -10.89 5.01 6.63
CA VAL A 88 -11.24 4.02 5.63
C VAL A 88 -10.54 2.77 6.08
N ASP A 89 -11.23 1.98 6.89
CA ASP A 89 -10.75 0.69 7.33
C ASP A 89 -10.41 -0.14 6.07
N PRO A 90 -9.12 -0.40 5.78
CA PRO A 90 -8.72 -0.99 4.50
C PRO A 90 -9.30 -2.40 4.37
N PHE A 91 -9.54 -3.08 5.49
CA PHE A 91 -10.27 -4.34 5.53
C PHE A 91 -11.73 -4.18 5.10
N SER A 92 -12.45 -3.17 5.61
CA SER A 92 -13.85 -2.91 5.23
C SER A 92 -13.96 -2.48 3.77
N ASN A 93 -12.99 -1.74 3.24
CA ASN A 93 -12.93 -1.42 1.81
C ASN A 93 -12.63 -2.64 0.94
N LEU A 94 -11.72 -3.51 1.38
CA LEU A 94 -11.44 -4.78 0.71
C LEU A 94 -12.70 -5.66 0.65
N MET A 95 -13.47 -5.73 1.75
CA MET A 95 -14.71 -6.48 1.84
C MET A 95 -15.86 -5.83 1.05
N ALA A 96 -15.97 -4.50 1.06
CA ALA A 96 -16.97 -3.77 0.27
C ALA A 96 -16.70 -3.86 -1.24
N ALA A 97 -15.44 -3.81 -1.68
CA ALA A 97 -15.05 -4.04 -3.06
C ALA A 97 -15.40 -5.48 -3.51
N ALA A 98 -15.25 -6.46 -2.63
CA ALA A 98 -15.67 -7.84 -2.89
C ALA A 98 -17.20 -8.00 -3.02
N ALA A 99 -17.99 -7.17 -2.34
CA ALA A 99 -19.46 -7.27 -2.30
C ALA A 99 -20.19 -6.54 -3.45
N ARG A 100 -19.60 -5.50 -4.06
CA ARG A 100 -20.28 -4.65 -5.07
C ARG A 100 -20.35 -5.24 -6.49
N ARG A 101 -19.93 -6.49 -6.72
CA ARG A 101 -19.98 -7.15 -8.03
C ARG A 101 -20.59 -8.55 -7.96
N GLN A 102 -21.72 -8.68 -7.28
CA GLN A 102 -22.67 -9.79 -7.47
C GLN A 102 -23.82 -9.32 -8.35
#